data_AF-A0A7K0QLA7-F1
#
_entry.id   AF-A0A7K0QLA7-F1
#
_cell.length_a   1.000
_cell.length_b   1.000
_cell.length_c   1.000
_cell.angle_alpha   90.00
_cell.angle_beta   90.00
_cell.angle_gamma   90.00
#
_symmetry.space_group_name_H-M   'P 1'
#
loop_
_entity.id
_entity.type
_entity.pdbx_description
1 polymer ?
#
loop_
_entity_poly.entity_id
_entity_poly.type
_entity_poly.pdbx_seq_one_letter_code
_entity_poly.pdbx_strand_id
1 'polypeptide(L)'
;MDPERLALTQGLRDTRGAFARWNARPWQVLGPWLAVSFATGAFLLLAVGVIASLSTPDPTTLLIPGLNEPAGLDAIGHILFRNSLVLLLHALACVAGFIAGASLPLQVQHRTGFSRRLHQHAGPLAIAFVGAATLFSLCTQAWILGTIAGDLAGQLDVSVGALLLTLLPHALPELTALFLPLAAWLVASRRGEWEDLLAATFVTVAIAVPVLVTAALIEVYVWPDLLRLASPLT
;
A
#
# COMPACT_ATOMS: atom_id res chain seq x y z
N MET A 1 -4.40 -33.00 -19.12
CA MET A 1 -4.62 -31.54 -19.17
C MET A 1 -3.35 -30.86 -18.73
N ASP A 2 -3.03 -29.73 -19.35
CA ASP A 2 -1.90 -28.89 -18.94
C ASP A 2 -2.18 -28.27 -17.54
N PRO A 3 -1.31 -28.50 -16.53
CA PRO A 3 -1.48 -27.97 -15.19
C PRO A 3 -1.57 -26.44 -15.13
N GLU A 4 -0.94 -25.71 -16.05
CA GLU A 4 -1.01 -24.24 -16.11
C GLU A 4 -2.42 -23.76 -16.50
N ARG A 5 -3.00 -24.41 -17.52
CA ARG A 5 -4.36 -24.13 -17.97
C ARG A 5 -5.41 -24.46 -16.90
N LEU A 6 -5.16 -25.50 -16.11
CA LEU A 6 -6.01 -25.84 -14.96
C LEU A 6 -5.96 -24.74 -13.90
N ALA A 7 -4.77 -24.26 -13.52
CA ALA A 7 -4.61 -23.21 -12.52
C ALA A 7 -5.30 -21.89 -12.95
N LEU A 8 -5.17 -21.51 -14.23
CA LEU A 8 -5.83 -20.32 -14.78
C LEU A 8 -7.36 -20.43 -14.76
N THR A 9 -7.90 -21.56 -15.24
CA THR A 9 -9.36 -21.77 -15.30
C THR A 9 -9.98 -21.87 -13.91
N GLN A 10 -9.28 -22.51 -12.97
CA GLN A 10 -9.67 -22.58 -11.57
C GLN A 10 -9.65 -21.18 -10.93
N GLY A 11 -8.57 -20.42 -11.08
CA GLY A 11 -8.45 -19.07 -10.53
C GLY A 11 -9.54 -18.12 -11.03
N LEU A 12 -9.92 -18.19 -12.31
CA LEU A 12 -11.04 -17.41 -12.86
C LEU A 12 -12.39 -17.82 -12.28
N ARG A 13 -12.62 -19.12 -12.04
CA ARG A 13 -13.85 -19.61 -11.41
C ARG A 13 -13.93 -19.14 -9.96
N ASP A 14 -12.84 -19.29 -9.21
CA ASP A 14 -12.77 -18.90 -7.80
C ASP A 14 -12.97 -17.40 -7.64
N THR A 15 -12.38 -16.59 -8.54
CA THR A 15 -12.57 -15.14 -8.58
C THR A 15 -14.03 -14.74 -8.78
N ARG A 16 -14.73 -15.38 -9.73
CA ARG A 16 -16.16 -15.12 -9.96
C ARG A 16 -17.02 -15.54 -8.77
N GLY A 17 -16.67 -16.67 -8.15
CA GLY A 17 -17.32 -17.16 -6.93
C GLY A 17 -17.15 -16.18 -5.76
N ALA A 18 -15.94 -15.64 -5.56
CA ALA A 18 -15.64 -14.64 -4.56
C ALA A 18 -16.50 -13.39 -4.77
N PHE A 19 -16.55 -12.84 -5.98
CA PHE A 19 -17.39 -11.68 -6.28
C PHE A 19 -18.88 -11.91 -5.99
N ALA A 20 -19.42 -13.09 -6.33
CA ALA A 20 -20.81 -13.41 -6.00
C ALA A 20 -21.06 -13.43 -4.48
N ARG A 21 -20.15 -14.04 -3.70
CA ARG A 21 -20.25 -14.08 -2.24
C ARG A 21 -20.14 -12.69 -1.62
N TRP A 22 -19.19 -11.89 -2.10
CA TRP A 22 -18.91 -10.56 -1.57
C TRP A 22 -20.00 -9.57 -1.92
N ASN A 23 -20.60 -9.67 -3.11
CA ASN A 23 -21.73 -8.81 -3.49
C ASN A 23 -22.94 -8.99 -2.55
N ALA A 24 -23.14 -10.20 -2.00
CA ALA A 24 -24.19 -10.44 -1.02
C ALA A 24 -23.90 -9.81 0.35
N ARG A 25 -22.62 -9.66 0.73
CA ARG A 25 -22.19 -9.17 2.05
C ARG A 25 -20.89 -8.34 1.96
N PRO A 26 -20.89 -7.18 1.29
CA PRO A 26 -19.66 -6.47 0.95
C PRO A 26 -18.89 -6.00 2.18
N TRP A 27 -19.60 -5.53 3.21
CA TRP A 27 -18.97 -5.00 4.42
C TRP A 27 -18.29 -6.06 5.30
N GLN A 28 -18.71 -7.33 5.22
CA GLN A 28 -18.03 -8.41 5.96
C GLN A 28 -16.63 -8.70 5.42
N VAL A 29 -16.37 -8.28 4.18
CA VAL A 29 -15.12 -8.47 3.45
C VAL A 29 -14.31 -7.17 3.49
N LEU A 30 -14.89 -6.06 3.02
CA LEU A 30 -14.21 -4.78 2.92
C LEU A 30 -13.93 -4.13 4.28
N GLY A 31 -14.80 -4.31 5.28
CA GLY A 31 -14.66 -3.67 6.59
C GLY A 31 -13.34 -4.02 7.27
N PRO A 32 -12.99 -5.31 7.45
CA PRO A 32 -11.70 -5.72 7.99
C PRO A 32 -10.50 -5.20 7.17
N TRP A 33 -10.60 -5.18 5.84
CA TRP A 33 -9.52 -4.69 4.98
C TRP A 33 -9.29 -3.19 5.19
N LEU A 34 -10.35 -2.39 5.19
CA LEU A 34 -10.30 -0.96 5.46
C LEU A 34 -9.75 -0.67 6.85
N ALA A 35 -10.20 -1.40 7.88
CA ALA A 35 -9.73 -1.20 9.25
C ALA A 35 -8.23 -1.50 9.40
N VAL A 36 -7.75 -2.62 8.86
CA VAL A 36 -6.33 -2.97 8.91
C VAL A 36 -5.50 -1.98 8.10
N SER A 37 -5.96 -1.62 6.90
CA SER A 37 -5.25 -0.68 6.03
C SER A 37 -5.14 0.72 6.64
N PHE A 38 -6.25 1.24 7.19
CA PHE A 38 -6.26 2.50 7.92
C PHE A 38 -5.30 2.46 9.12
N ALA A 39 -5.34 1.39 9.91
CA ALA A 39 -4.46 1.24 11.07
C ALA A 39 -2.99 1.21 10.65
N THR A 40 -2.64 0.52 9.56
CA THR A 40 -1.26 0.53 9.02
C THR A 40 -0.84 1.91 8.54
N GLY A 41 -1.70 2.62 7.80
CA GLY A 41 -1.43 3.99 7.36
C GLY A 41 -1.24 4.96 8.52
N ALA A 42 -2.12 4.90 9.53
CA ALA A 42 -2.01 5.72 10.74
C ALA A 42 -0.74 5.40 11.52
N PHE A 43 -0.38 4.12 11.66
CA PHE A 43 0.87 3.71 12.32
C PHE A 43 2.11 4.23 11.59
N LEU A 44 2.12 4.15 10.25
CA LEU A 44 3.21 4.71 9.45
C LEU A 44 3.31 6.23 9.64
N LEU A 45 2.19 6.94 9.62
CA LEU A 45 2.19 8.40 9.81
C LEU A 45 2.67 8.82 11.20
N LEU A 46 2.32 8.04 12.24
CA LEU A 46 2.86 8.24 13.58
C LEU A 46 4.37 7.99 13.63
N ALA A 47 4.86 6.93 12.96
CA ALA A 47 6.29 6.65 12.88
C ALA A 47 7.05 7.77 12.15
N VAL A 48 6.50 8.30 11.06
CA VAL A 48 7.01 9.50 10.36
C VAL A 48 7.10 10.68 11.33
N GLY A 49 6.05 10.94 12.12
CA GLY A 49 6.05 12.02 13.12
C GLY A 49 7.11 11.87 14.20
N VAL A 50 7.32 10.65 14.69
CA VAL A 50 8.39 10.36 15.67
C VAL A 50 9.75 10.63 15.06
N ILE A 51 10.02 10.12 13.85
CA ILE A 51 11.32 10.30 13.18
C ILE A 51 11.55 11.77 12.83
N ALA A 52 10.54 12.49 12.35
CA ALA A 52 10.60 13.91 12.07
C ALA A 52 10.94 14.74 13.32
N SER A 53 10.35 14.38 14.46
CA SER A 53 10.61 15.07 15.74
C SER A 53 12.00 14.80 16.31
N LEU A 54 12.66 13.72 15.86
CA LEU A 54 14.01 13.33 16.30
C LEU A 54 15.09 13.71 15.29
N SER A 55 14.70 14.07 14.07
CA SER A 55 15.62 14.45 13.00
C SER A 55 16.07 15.89 13.15
N THR A 56 17.36 16.15 12.92
CA THR A 56 17.88 17.51 12.81
C THR A 56 17.58 18.03 11.40
N PRO A 57 16.84 19.13 11.24
CA PRO A 57 16.51 19.65 9.92
C PRO A 57 17.77 20.02 9.11
N ASP A 58 17.82 19.60 7.86
CA ASP A 58 18.77 20.07 6.87
C ASP A 58 18.33 21.44 6.34
N PRO A 59 19.20 22.46 6.28
CA PRO A 59 18.85 23.78 5.73
C PRO A 59 18.61 23.80 4.22
N THR A 60 18.84 22.69 3.51
CA THR A 60 18.59 22.59 2.07
C THR A 60 17.11 22.78 1.75
N THR A 61 16.79 23.77 0.92
CA THR A 61 15.41 24.10 0.57
C THR A 61 14.75 22.98 -0.23
N LEU A 62 13.69 22.40 0.32
CA LEU A 62 12.80 21.48 -0.36
C LEU A 62 11.84 22.23 -1.27
N LEU A 63 11.69 21.72 -2.49
CA LEU A 63 10.78 22.22 -3.52
C LEU A 63 9.44 21.50 -3.38
N ILE A 64 8.38 22.26 -3.21
CA ILE A 64 7.00 21.82 -3.03
C ILE A 64 6.15 22.47 -4.13
N PRO A 65 5.59 21.64 -5.03
CA PRO A 65 4.64 22.10 -6.04
C PRO A 65 3.48 22.86 -5.41
N GLY A 66 3.22 24.04 -5.95
CA GLY A 66 2.17 24.93 -5.46
C GLY A 66 2.56 25.79 -4.27
N LEU A 67 3.74 25.61 -3.66
CA LEU A 67 4.26 26.47 -2.59
C LEU A 67 5.40 27.37 -3.08
N ASN A 68 6.54 26.77 -3.46
CA ASN A 68 7.74 27.48 -3.94
C ASN A 68 8.16 27.05 -5.36
N GLU A 69 7.44 26.11 -5.97
CA GLU A 69 7.47 25.83 -7.41
C GLU A 69 6.05 25.80 -8.00
N PRO A 70 5.88 25.99 -9.32
CA PRO A 70 4.56 25.93 -9.95
C PRO A 70 3.85 24.58 -9.72
N ALA A 71 2.56 24.63 -9.35
CA ALA A 71 1.72 23.45 -9.36
C ALA A 71 1.45 23.02 -10.81
N GLY A 72 1.74 21.76 -11.15
CA GLY A 72 1.67 21.26 -12.51
C GLY A 72 1.26 19.79 -12.62
N LEU A 73 0.93 19.38 -13.85
CA LEU A 73 0.57 17.99 -14.14
C LEU A 73 1.76 17.03 -13.98
N ASP A 74 2.98 17.54 -14.10
CA ASP A 74 4.23 16.82 -13.86
C ASP A 74 4.38 16.39 -12.40
N ALA A 75 4.04 17.25 -11.44
CA ALA A 75 4.01 16.93 -10.01
C ALA A 75 3.00 15.81 -9.71
N ILE A 76 1.78 15.93 -10.26
CA ILE A 76 0.74 14.90 -10.14
C ILE A 76 1.23 13.58 -10.73
N GLY A 77 1.84 13.63 -11.92
CA GLY A 77 2.40 12.46 -12.59
C GLY A 77 3.49 11.77 -11.76
N HIS A 78 4.35 12.54 -11.10
CA HIS A 78 5.40 12.03 -10.23
C HIS A 78 4.84 11.32 -8.99
N ILE A 79 3.86 11.94 -8.30
CA ILE A 79 3.17 11.35 -7.15
C ILE A 79 2.48 10.05 -7.56
N LEU A 80 1.69 10.09 -8.64
CA LEU A 80 0.99 8.92 -9.16
C LEU A 80 1.94 7.80 -9.58
N PHE A 81 3.09 8.12 -10.17
CA PHE A 81 4.08 7.11 -10.54
C PHE A 81 4.64 6.39 -9.30
N ARG A 82 5.08 7.14 -8.29
CA ARG A 82 5.60 6.55 -7.03
C ARG A 82 4.54 5.70 -6.33
N ASN A 83 3.31 6.20 -6.23
CA ASN A 83 2.21 5.49 -5.59
C ASN A 83 1.77 4.26 -6.39
N SER A 84 1.80 4.33 -7.72
CA SER A 84 1.51 3.18 -8.59
C SER A 84 2.53 2.07 -8.44
N LEU A 85 3.82 2.39 -8.22
CA LEU A 85 4.85 1.37 -7.95
C LEU A 85 4.57 0.65 -6.63
N VAL A 86 4.22 1.37 -5.57
CA VAL A 86 3.87 0.77 -4.27
C VAL A 86 2.60 -0.09 -4.40
N LEU A 87 1.56 0.43 -5.04
CA LEU A 87 0.32 -0.31 -5.29
C LEU A 87 0.57 -1.59 -6.11
N LEU A 88 1.43 -1.51 -7.14
CA LEU A 88 1.82 -2.65 -7.96
C LEU A 88 2.53 -3.72 -7.12
N LEU A 89 3.47 -3.32 -6.26
CA LEU A 89 4.17 -4.27 -5.38
C LEU A 89 3.18 -4.98 -4.43
N HIS A 90 2.21 -4.27 -3.86
CA HIS A 90 1.20 -4.88 -3.00
C HIS A 90 0.22 -5.78 -3.79
N ALA A 91 -0.16 -5.38 -5.00
CA ALA A 91 -0.95 -6.23 -5.89
C ALA A 91 -0.19 -7.53 -6.25
N LEU A 92 1.11 -7.42 -6.57
CA LEU A 92 1.96 -8.58 -6.83
C LEU A 92 2.14 -9.46 -5.61
N ALA A 93 2.18 -8.91 -4.40
CA ALA A 93 2.19 -9.68 -3.16
C ALA A 93 0.90 -10.52 -3.00
N CYS A 94 -0.26 -9.97 -3.37
CA CYS A 94 -1.52 -10.71 -3.39
C CYS A 94 -1.50 -11.86 -4.41
N VAL A 95 -1.01 -11.60 -5.62
CA VAL A 95 -0.85 -12.62 -6.67
C VAL A 95 0.14 -13.70 -6.23
N ALA A 96 1.26 -13.32 -5.63
CA ALA A 96 2.23 -14.26 -5.08
C ALA A 96 1.62 -15.10 -3.95
N GLY A 97 0.80 -14.51 -3.09
CA GLY A 97 0.03 -15.21 -2.06
C GLY A 97 -0.95 -16.23 -2.65
N PHE A 98 -1.69 -15.88 -3.71
CA PHE A 98 -2.54 -16.80 -4.43
C PHE A 98 -1.73 -17.97 -5.02
N ILE A 99 -0.61 -17.68 -5.68
CA ILE A 99 0.24 -18.71 -6.28
C ILE A 99 0.77 -19.65 -5.18
N ALA A 100 1.29 -19.09 -4.09
CA ALA A 100 1.88 -19.82 -2.98
C ALA A 100 0.85 -20.66 -2.19
N GLY A 101 -0.32 -20.09 -1.91
CA GLY A 101 -1.33 -20.67 -1.04
C GLY A 101 -2.36 -21.56 -1.75
N ALA A 102 -2.72 -21.25 -2.99
CA ALA A 102 -3.73 -22.00 -3.74
C ALA A 102 -3.14 -22.82 -4.90
N SER A 103 -2.25 -22.23 -5.72
CA SER A 103 -1.79 -22.88 -6.96
C SER A 103 -0.67 -23.91 -6.74
N LEU A 104 0.35 -23.61 -5.94
CA LEU A 104 1.47 -24.53 -5.68
C LEU A 104 1.03 -25.86 -5.04
N PRO A 105 0.12 -25.89 -4.04
CA PRO A 105 -0.37 -27.14 -3.47
C PRO A 105 -1.02 -28.09 -4.48
N LEU A 106 -1.72 -27.55 -5.49
CA LEU A 106 -2.30 -28.36 -6.57
C LEU A 106 -1.23 -29.01 -7.45
N GLN A 107 -0.13 -28.28 -7.71
CA GLN A 107 1.00 -28.83 -8.46
C GLN A 107 1.76 -29.89 -7.67
N VAL A 108 1.89 -29.75 -6.35
CA VAL A 108 2.57 -30.73 -5.47
C VAL A 108 1.99 -32.13 -5.63
N GLN A 109 0.68 -32.26 -5.85
CA GLN A 109 0.02 -33.56 -6.03
C GLN A 109 0.54 -34.35 -7.24
N HIS A 110 1.09 -33.65 -8.23
CA HIS A 110 1.61 -34.24 -9.47
C HIS A 110 3.14 -34.38 -9.49
N ARG A 111 3.83 -34.03 -8.39
CA ARG A 111 5.31 -34.07 -8.31
C ARG A 111 5.81 -35.14 -7.34
N THR A 112 6.99 -35.71 -7.62
CA THR A 112 7.64 -36.75 -6.81
C THR A 112 9.05 -36.36 -6.38
N GLY A 113 9.62 -37.07 -5.40
CA GLY A 113 11.01 -36.93 -4.97
C GLY A 113 11.37 -35.54 -4.40
N PHE A 114 12.55 -35.04 -4.79
CA PHE A 114 13.08 -33.74 -4.36
C PHE A 114 12.20 -32.57 -4.81
N SER A 115 11.63 -32.64 -6.02
CA SER A 115 10.76 -31.59 -6.56
C SER A 115 9.53 -31.35 -5.69
N ARG A 116 8.95 -32.44 -5.14
CA ARG A 116 7.83 -32.37 -4.19
C ARG A 116 8.22 -31.66 -2.89
N ARG A 117 9.37 -32.00 -2.31
CA ARG A 117 9.86 -31.38 -1.05
C ARG A 117 10.09 -29.89 -1.21
N LEU A 118 10.68 -29.47 -2.34
CA LEU A 118 10.90 -28.05 -2.64
C LEU A 118 9.58 -27.29 -2.73
N HIS A 119 8.59 -27.81 -3.47
CA HIS A 119 7.30 -27.15 -3.64
C HIS A 119 6.48 -27.08 -2.34
N GLN A 120 6.64 -28.06 -1.44
CA GLN A 120 6.00 -28.04 -0.11
C GLN A 120 6.52 -26.91 0.79
N HIS A 121 7.80 -26.56 0.69
CA HIS A 121 8.41 -25.50 1.51
C HIS A 121 8.39 -24.13 0.84
N ALA A 122 8.24 -24.08 -0.49
CA ALA A 122 8.24 -22.85 -1.26
C ALA A 122 7.14 -21.86 -0.80
N GLY A 123 5.94 -22.35 -0.45
CA GLY A 123 4.82 -21.50 -0.02
C GLY A 123 5.12 -20.71 1.27
N PRO A 124 5.42 -21.38 2.40
CA PRO A 124 5.77 -20.70 3.64
C PRO A 124 6.98 -19.76 3.54
N LEU A 125 8.01 -20.16 2.78
CA LEU A 125 9.19 -19.32 2.56
C LEU A 125 8.86 -18.06 1.75
N ALA A 126 8.02 -18.17 0.72
CA ALA A 126 7.56 -17.02 -0.05
C ALA A 126 6.76 -16.04 0.80
N ILE A 127 5.86 -16.54 1.66
CA ILE A 127 5.08 -15.71 2.60
C ILE A 127 6.01 -14.97 3.57
N ALA A 128 6.98 -15.68 4.16
CA ALA A 128 7.95 -15.09 5.08
C ALA A 128 8.79 -14.01 4.39
N PHE A 129 9.24 -14.26 3.17
CA PHE A 129 10.01 -13.30 2.36
C PHE A 129 9.20 -12.04 2.06
N VAL A 130 7.96 -12.18 1.60
CA VAL A 130 7.06 -11.04 1.31
C VAL A 130 6.79 -10.22 2.58
N GLY A 131 6.57 -10.89 3.72
CA GLY A 131 6.41 -10.23 5.01
C GLY A 131 7.65 -9.42 5.42
N ALA A 132 8.85 -10.01 5.30
CA ALA A 132 10.10 -9.34 5.61
C ALA A 132 10.36 -8.14 4.68
N ALA A 133 10.14 -8.30 3.37
CA ALA A 133 10.28 -7.23 2.39
C ALA A 133 9.31 -6.07 2.66
N THR A 134 8.07 -6.39 3.06
CA THR A 134 7.06 -5.38 3.44
C THR A 134 7.49 -4.60 4.67
N LEU A 135 7.94 -5.29 5.72
CA LEU A 135 8.43 -4.63 6.94
C LEU A 135 9.64 -3.74 6.67
N PHE A 136 10.61 -4.24 5.90
CA PHE A 136 11.77 -3.46 5.47
C PHE A 136 11.34 -2.19 4.72
N SER A 137 10.43 -2.33 3.74
CA SER A 137 9.91 -1.19 2.98
C SER A 137 9.21 -0.14 3.87
N LEU A 138 8.37 -0.57 4.82
CA LEU A 138 7.70 0.32 5.76
C LEU A 138 8.68 1.09 6.64
N CYS A 139 9.72 0.41 7.16
CA CYS A 139 10.77 1.06 7.94
C CYS A 139 11.54 2.10 7.13
N THR A 140 11.92 1.76 5.89
CA THR A 140 12.61 2.70 5.00
C THR A 140 11.73 3.90 4.65
N GLN A 141 10.44 3.69 4.37
CA GLN A 141 9.50 4.77 4.09
C GLN A 141 9.32 5.68 5.31
N ALA A 142 9.14 5.12 6.51
CA ALA A 142 9.03 5.90 7.74
C ALA A 142 10.26 6.77 7.96
N TRP A 143 11.45 6.21 7.74
CA TRP A 143 12.71 6.94 7.86
C TRP A 143 12.82 8.09 6.86
N ILE A 144 12.66 7.80 5.56
CA ILE A 144 12.81 8.81 4.50
C ILE A 144 11.77 9.92 4.65
N LEU A 145 10.49 9.56 4.80
CA LEU A 145 9.41 10.54 4.95
C LEU A 145 9.52 11.33 6.26
N GLY A 146 9.97 10.68 7.34
CA GLY A 146 10.22 11.32 8.62
C GLY A 146 11.31 12.40 8.52
N THR A 147 12.44 12.09 7.89
CA THR A 147 13.50 13.08 7.67
C THR A 147 13.01 14.25 6.80
N ILE A 148 12.34 13.96 5.67
CA ILE A 148 11.77 15.00 4.79
C ILE A 148 10.77 15.89 5.55
N ALA A 149 9.91 15.30 6.40
CA ALA A 149 8.97 16.07 7.20
C ALA A 149 9.67 16.93 8.27
N GLY A 150 10.79 16.45 8.84
CA GLY A 150 11.63 17.23 9.75
C GLY A 150 12.26 18.44 9.05
N ASP A 151 12.83 18.23 7.87
CA ASP A 151 13.41 19.30 7.03
C ASP A 151 12.35 20.34 6.67
N LEU A 152 11.17 19.88 6.23
CA LEU A 152 10.08 20.77 5.86
C LEU A 152 9.52 21.56 7.04
N ALA A 153 9.37 20.91 8.20
CA ALA A 153 8.95 21.58 9.43
C ALA A 153 9.94 22.70 9.82
N GLY A 154 11.24 22.41 9.72
CA GLY A 154 12.30 23.40 9.96
C GLY A 154 12.29 24.54 8.94
N GLN A 155 12.13 24.22 7.65
CA GLN A 155 12.08 25.21 6.56
C GLN A 155 10.90 26.18 6.69
N LEU A 156 9.75 25.71 7.17
CA LEU A 156 8.51 26.49 7.28
C LEU A 156 8.27 27.07 8.68
N ASP A 157 9.17 26.84 9.64
CA ASP A 157 9.02 27.23 11.05
C ASP A 157 7.65 26.78 11.63
N VAL A 158 7.28 25.53 11.36
CA VAL A 158 6.06 24.90 11.88
C VAL A 158 6.41 23.71 12.76
N SER A 159 5.57 23.44 13.77
CA SER A 159 5.72 22.19 14.53
C SER A 159 5.44 20.98 13.64
N VAL A 160 6.16 19.87 13.87
CA VAL A 160 5.91 18.59 13.18
C VAL A 160 4.44 18.15 13.31
N GLY A 161 3.83 18.35 14.49
CA GLY A 161 2.42 18.03 14.70
C GLY A 161 1.48 18.85 13.79
N ALA A 162 1.71 20.15 13.67
CA ALA A 162 0.94 21.01 12.76
C ALA A 162 1.14 20.58 11.30
N LEU A 163 2.39 20.30 10.89
CA LEU A 163 2.69 19.80 9.55
C LEU A 163 1.91 18.50 9.24
N LEU A 164 1.94 17.52 10.14
CA LEU A 164 1.20 16.26 9.98
C LEU A 164 -0.31 16.48 9.87
N LEU A 165 -0.87 17.43 10.61
CA LEU A 165 -2.29 17.76 10.50
C LEU A 165 -2.64 18.32 9.11
N THR A 166 -1.77 19.13 8.50
CA THR A 166 -1.99 19.63 7.13
C THR A 166 -1.96 18.52 6.08
N LEU A 167 -1.22 17.42 6.32
CA LEU A 167 -1.09 16.28 5.41
C LEU A 167 -2.33 15.35 5.42
N LEU A 168 -3.08 15.31 6.53
CA LEU A 168 -4.19 14.36 6.72
C LEU A 168 -5.20 14.29 5.56
N PRO A 169 -5.62 15.40 4.91
CA PRO A 169 -6.62 15.37 3.85
C PRO A 169 -6.26 14.53 2.63
N HIS A 170 -4.97 14.37 2.31
CA HIS A 170 -4.51 13.52 1.20
C HIS A 170 -3.76 12.27 1.68
N ALA A 171 -2.87 12.42 2.67
CA ALA A 171 -2.00 11.34 3.12
C ALA A 171 -2.79 10.16 3.73
N LEU A 172 -3.83 10.43 4.53
CA LEU A 172 -4.58 9.36 5.18
C LEU A 172 -5.44 8.55 4.18
N PRO A 173 -6.20 9.18 3.26
CA PRO A 173 -6.84 8.45 2.16
C PRO A 173 -5.84 7.70 1.28
N GLU A 174 -4.71 8.33 0.93
CA GLU A 174 -3.67 7.72 0.11
C GLU A 174 -3.08 6.46 0.75
N LEU A 175 -2.61 6.54 2.00
CA LEU A 175 -2.03 5.40 2.71
C LEU A 175 -3.07 4.29 2.91
N THR A 176 -4.33 4.65 3.18
CA THR A 176 -5.43 3.68 3.28
C THR A 176 -5.73 3.01 1.94
N ALA A 177 -5.58 3.71 0.81
CA ALA A 177 -5.71 3.10 -0.50
C ALA A 177 -4.52 2.18 -0.83
N LEU A 178 -3.30 2.65 -0.57
CA LEU A 178 -2.06 1.91 -0.85
C LEU A 178 -1.96 0.61 -0.05
N PHE A 179 -2.35 0.62 1.23
CA PHE A 179 -2.29 -0.57 2.08
C PHE A 179 -3.48 -1.51 1.94
N LEU A 180 -4.49 -1.18 1.13
CA LEU A 180 -5.68 -2.00 0.99
C LEU A 180 -5.39 -3.43 0.47
N PRO A 181 -4.55 -3.64 -0.57
CA PRO A 181 -4.19 -4.99 -1.01
C PRO A 181 -3.39 -5.75 0.06
N LEU A 182 -2.47 -5.09 0.76
CA LEU A 182 -1.71 -5.69 1.86
C LEU A 182 -2.64 -6.14 3.01
N ALA A 183 -3.62 -5.31 3.36
CA ALA A 183 -4.62 -5.64 4.36
C ALA A 183 -5.48 -6.83 3.94
N ALA A 184 -5.93 -6.86 2.68
CA ALA A 184 -6.65 -8.00 2.13
C ALA A 184 -5.81 -9.28 2.19
N TRP A 185 -4.52 -9.19 1.85
CA TRP A 185 -3.57 -10.29 1.94
C TRP A 185 -3.41 -10.82 3.37
N LEU A 186 -3.20 -9.94 4.36
CA LEU A 186 -3.05 -10.31 5.76
C LEU A 186 -4.32 -10.99 6.31
N VAL A 187 -5.50 -10.44 6.00
CA VAL A 187 -6.78 -10.98 6.46
C VAL A 187 -7.04 -12.35 5.82
N ALA A 188 -6.88 -12.49 4.50
CA ALA A 188 -7.08 -13.75 3.80
C ALA A 188 -6.07 -14.82 4.24
N SER A 189 -4.79 -14.44 4.40
CA SER A 189 -3.73 -15.32 4.91
C SER A 189 -4.08 -15.90 6.28
N ARG A 190 -4.59 -15.08 7.20
CA ARG A 190 -5.00 -15.53 8.53
C ARG A 190 -6.23 -16.46 8.52
N ARG A 191 -7.08 -16.33 7.51
CA ARG A 191 -8.29 -17.15 7.35
C ARG A 191 -8.06 -18.40 6.49
N GLY A 192 -6.92 -18.49 5.82
CA GLY A 192 -6.64 -19.56 4.85
C GLY A 192 -7.38 -19.41 3.52
N GLU A 193 -7.94 -18.23 3.23
CA GLU A 193 -8.75 -17.92 2.04
C GLU A 193 -7.86 -17.48 0.86
N TRP A 194 -6.86 -18.29 0.51
CA TRP A 194 -5.83 -17.92 -0.48
C TRP A 194 -6.39 -17.80 -1.91
N GLU A 195 -7.42 -18.57 -2.22
CA GLU A 195 -8.14 -18.58 -3.50
C GLU A 195 -8.81 -17.25 -3.82
N ASP A 196 -9.13 -16.45 -2.80
CA ASP A 196 -9.82 -15.18 -2.91
C ASP A 196 -8.86 -14.00 -3.23
N LEU A 197 -7.55 -14.21 -3.16
CA LEU A 197 -6.55 -13.15 -3.31
C LEU A 197 -6.47 -12.53 -4.70
N LEU A 198 -6.75 -13.28 -5.76
CA LEU A 198 -6.85 -12.70 -7.11
C LEU A 198 -8.03 -11.73 -7.20
N ALA A 199 -9.20 -12.14 -6.70
CA ALA A 199 -10.37 -11.28 -6.62
C ALA A 199 -10.10 -10.04 -5.77
N ALA A 200 -9.45 -10.21 -4.62
CA ALA A 200 -9.07 -9.12 -3.74
C ALA A 200 -8.12 -8.14 -4.44
N THR A 201 -7.15 -8.63 -5.22
CA THR A 201 -6.24 -7.79 -6.00
C THR A 201 -7.02 -6.85 -6.93
N PHE A 202 -7.98 -7.39 -7.70
CA PHE A 202 -8.79 -6.57 -8.61
C PHE A 202 -9.60 -5.50 -7.86
N VAL A 203 -10.29 -5.89 -6.79
CA VAL A 203 -11.15 -4.96 -6.03
C VAL A 203 -10.32 -3.86 -5.36
N THR A 204 -9.22 -4.24 -4.71
CA THR A 204 -8.38 -3.29 -3.98
C THR A 204 -7.69 -2.31 -4.91
N VAL A 205 -7.18 -2.75 -6.08
CA VAL A 205 -6.62 -1.86 -7.10
C VAL A 205 -7.70 -0.94 -7.68
N ALA A 206 -8.89 -1.47 -8.00
CA ALA A 206 -9.99 -0.67 -8.55
C ALA A 206 -10.46 0.43 -7.58
N ILE A 207 -10.41 0.18 -6.28
CA ILE A 207 -10.68 1.18 -5.24
C ILE A 207 -9.50 2.15 -5.09
N ALA A 208 -8.26 1.64 -5.08
CA ALA A 208 -7.10 2.45 -4.79
C ALA A 208 -6.85 3.52 -5.87
N VAL A 209 -6.93 3.16 -7.16
CA VAL A 209 -6.63 4.08 -8.27
C VAL A 209 -7.38 5.43 -8.17
N PRO A 210 -8.72 5.50 -8.05
CA PRO A 210 -9.41 6.79 -7.95
C PRO A 210 -9.08 7.55 -6.66
N VAL A 211 -8.80 6.84 -5.55
CA VAL A 211 -8.38 7.48 -4.30
C VAL A 211 -7.00 8.11 -4.44
N LEU A 212 -6.05 7.43 -5.08
CA LEU A 212 -4.71 7.95 -5.35
C LEU A 212 -4.74 9.18 -6.26
N VAL A 213 -5.58 9.16 -7.30
CA VAL A 213 -5.79 10.33 -8.17
C VAL A 213 -6.34 11.52 -7.37
N THR A 214 -7.33 11.27 -6.50
CA THR A 214 -7.92 12.32 -5.67
C THR A 214 -6.90 12.86 -4.65
N ALA A 215 -6.14 11.99 -4.00
CA ALA A 215 -5.11 12.38 -3.04
C ALA A 215 -4.01 13.21 -3.71
N ALA A 216 -3.52 12.82 -4.89
CA ALA A 216 -2.51 13.57 -5.63
C ALA A 216 -3.01 14.97 -6.04
N LEU A 217 -4.30 15.10 -6.40
CA LEU A 217 -4.90 16.41 -6.68
C LEU A 217 -4.97 17.29 -5.43
N ILE A 218 -5.35 16.72 -4.28
CA ILE A 218 -5.38 17.44 -3.00
C ILE A 218 -3.95 17.85 -2.60
N GLU A 219 -2.96 16.97 -2.76
CA GLU A 219 -1.55 17.26 -2.46
C GLU A 219 -0.99 18.41 -3.29
N VAL A 220 -1.31 18.48 -4.58
CA VAL A 220 -0.76 19.51 -5.47
C VAL A 220 -1.53 20.83 -5.39
N TYR A 221 -2.85 20.79 -5.20
CA TYR A 221 -3.68 21.99 -5.31
C TYR A 221 -4.28 22.51 -4.00
N VAL A 222 -4.34 21.69 -2.95
CA VAL A 222 -5.00 22.07 -1.68
C VAL A 222 -4.02 22.13 -0.53
N TRP A 223 -3.11 21.15 -0.43
CA TRP A 223 -2.13 21.08 0.65
C TRP A 223 -1.21 22.32 0.74
N PRO A 224 -0.74 22.94 -0.36
CA PRO A 224 0.07 24.15 -0.27
C PRO A 224 -0.66 25.31 0.43
N ASP A 225 -1.98 25.45 0.25
CA ASP A 225 -2.76 26.46 0.95
C ASP A 225 -2.91 26.15 2.44
N LEU A 226 -3.05 24.87 2.80
CA LEU A 226 -3.05 24.45 4.21
C LEU A 226 -1.69 24.70 4.87
N LEU A 227 -0.58 24.49 4.16
CA LEU A 227 0.76 24.82 4.64
C LEU A 227 0.92 26.33 4.85
N ARG A 228 0.44 27.16 3.93
CA ARG A 228 0.49 28.62 4.07
C ARG A 228 -0.27 29.12 5.30
N LEU A 229 -1.42 28.51 5.58
CA LEU A 229 -2.21 28.86 6.76
C LEU A 229 -1.53 28.43 8.07
N ALA A 230 -0.69 27.40 8.03
CA ALA A 230 0.01 26.89 9.20
C ALA A 230 1.38 27.56 9.42
N SER A 231 2.05 28.02 8.36
CA SER A 231 3.40 28.58 8.42
C SER A 231 3.39 30.10 8.58
N PRO A 232 4.23 30.67 9.46
CA PRO A 232 4.43 32.10 9.54
C PRO A 232 5.34 32.67 8.44
N LEU A 233 5.99 31.82 7.62
CA LEU A 233 7.07 32.19 6.69
C LEU A 233 6.65 32.24 5.21
N THR A 234 5.39 31.94 4.90
CA THR A 234 4.88 31.78 3.53
C THR A 234 4.00 32.92 3.04
#